data_AF-A0A5J4FXD7-F1
#
_entry.id   AF-A0A5J4FXD7-F1
#
_cell.length_a   1.000
_cell.length_b   1.000
_cell.length_c   1.000
_cell.angle_alpha   90.00
_cell.angle_beta   90.00
_cell.angle_gamma   90.00
#
_symmetry.space_group_name_H-M   'P 1'
#
loop_
_entity.id
_entity.type
_entity.pdbx_description
1 polymer ?
#
loop_
_entity_poly.entity_id
_entity_poly.type
_entity_poly.pdbx_seq_one_letter_code
_entity_poly.pdbx_strand_id
1 'polypeptide(L)'
;MKKSIVFIALGLLFFTGAMAQEISKNAIGIRLGDSDGFGAEANYQRAVGSNNNRLEFALGIRDNKNYSAFKLLGLYEWVFNIDGGFNWYVGPGAGIGQINVDDGRFNNGRFEDDDETFAFLAGVGGIEYSFDFPLLLSLDVRPELGFGDYRDDLDLDVGLSARYQF
;
A
#
# COMPACT_ATOMS: atom_id res chain seq x y z
N MET A 1 13.88 22.15 2.07
CA MET A 1 13.12 20.94 1.68
C MET A 1 11.60 21.11 1.87
N LYS A 2 11.01 22.27 1.54
CA LYS A 2 9.54 22.51 1.68
C LYS A 2 8.82 22.77 0.36
N LYS A 3 9.55 22.83 -0.76
CA LYS A 3 9.00 23.20 -2.08
C LYS A 3 8.53 21.99 -2.89
N SER A 4 9.07 20.79 -2.63
CA SER A 4 8.74 19.57 -3.39
C SER A 4 7.36 18.99 -3.04
N ILE A 5 6.90 19.12 -1.79
CA ILE A 5 5.59 18.64 -1.34
C ILE A 5 4.45 19.45 -1.98
N VAL A 6 4.68 20.75 -2.23
CA VAL A 6 3.69 21.66 -2.83
C VAL A 6 3.43 21.33 -4.30
N PHE A 7 4.41 20.78 -5.02
CA PHE A 7 4.25 20.39 -6.43
C PHE A 7 3.37 19.15 -6.62
N ILE A 8 3.40 18.21 -5.67
CA ILE A 8 2.52 17.02 -5.70
C ILE A 8 1.08 17.42 -5.39
N ALA A 9 0.88 18.37 -4.47
CA ALA A 9 -0.46 18.85 -4.10
C ALA A 9 -1.16 19.66 -5.20
N LEU A 10 -0.42 20.37 -6.08
CA LEU A 10 -1.01 21.19 -7.15
C LEU A 10 -1.41 20.41 -8.41
N GLY A 11 -0.93 19.18 -8.60
CA GLY A 11 -1.25 18.35 -9.77
C GLY A 11 -2.65 17.73 -9.75
N LEU A 12 -3.34 17.75 -8.61
CA LEU A 12 -4.61 17.04 -8.37
C LEU A 12 -5.87 17.86 -8.72
N LEU A 13 -5.73 19.08 -9.26
CA LEU A 13 -6.83 20.06 -9.32
C LEU A 13 -7.58 20.18 -10.64
N PHE A 14 -7.39 19.28 -11.60
CA PHE A 14 -8.23 19.27 -12.79
C PHE A 14 -8.69 17.86 -13.11
N PHE A 15 -10.01 17.70 -13.26
CA PHE A 15 -10.71 17.11 -14.41
C PHE A 15 -12.07 16.58 -13.96
N THR A 16 -13.14 17.11 -14.57
CA THR A 16 -14.52 16.69 -14.33
C THR A 16 -15.10 16.11 -15.62
N GLY A 17 -15.72 14.93 -15.50
CA GLY A 17 -16.76 14.46 -16.41
C GLY A 17 -16.32 13.43 -17.44
N ALA A 18 -16.02 12.21 -16.99
CA ALA A 18 -15.96 11.03 -17.85
C ALA A 18 -17.04 10.02 -17.44
N MET A 19 -17.65 9.39 -18.44
CA MET A 19 -18.58 8.28 -18.25
C MET A 19 -17.76 7.10 -17.72
N ALA A 20 -17.81 6.88 -16.40
CA ALA A 20 -17.00 5.85 -15.77
C ALA A 20 -17.43 4.46 -16.27
N GLN A 21 -16.46 3.71 -16.81
CA GLN A 21 -16.58 2.27 -16.98
C GLN A 21 -16.87 1.64 -15.60
N GLU A 22 -17.80 0.69 -15.52
CA GLU A 22 -18.11 0.01 -14.26
C GLU A 22 -16.87 -0.77 -13.80
N ILE A 23 -16.21 -0.26 -12.76
CA ILE A 23 -15.08 -0.93 -12.12
C ILE A 23 -15.62 -2.14 -11.37
N SER A 24 -14.95 -3.29 -11.49
CA SER A 24 -15.40 -4.51 -10.83
C SER A 24 -15.51 -4.34 -9.31
N LYS A 25 -16.44 -5.08 -8.71
CA LYS A 25 -16.67 -5.04 -7.27
C LYS A 25 -15.50 -5.58 -6.48
N ASN A 26 -14.76 -6.54 -7.03
CA ASN A 26 -13.60 -7.12 -6.37
C ASN A 26 -12.39 -7.10 -7.31
N ALA A 27 -11.21 -6.93 -6.71
CA ALA A 27 -9.96 -7.22 -7.38
C ALA A 27 -9.00 -7.91 -6.42
N ILE A 28 -8.16 -8.80 -6.91
CA ILE A 28 -7.09 -9.44 -6.13
C ILE A 28 -5.80 -9.45 -6.93
N GLY A 29 -4.67 -9.22 -6.30
CA GLY A 29 -3.42 -9.13 -7.03
C GLY A 29 -2.18 -9.09 -6.18
N ILE A 30 -1.11 -8.64 -6.82
CA ILE A 30 0.21 -8.49 -6.24
C ILE A 30 0.64 -7.03 -6.42
N ARG A 31 1.22 -6.46 -5.38
CA ARG A 31 1.93 -5.18 -5.40
C ARG A 31 3.41 -5.41 -5.15
N LEU A 32 4.27 -4.80 -5.94
CA LEU A 32 5.72 -4.81 -5.78
C LEU A 32 6.16 -3.41 -5.39
N GLY A 33 6.62 -3.26 -4.15
CA GLY A 33 7.14 -2.00 -3.60
C GLY A 33 8.67 -1.94 -3.53
N ASP A 34 9.22 -0.73 -3.45
CA ASP A 34 10.66 -0.43 -3.37
C ASP A 34 11.14 -0.16 -1.92
N SER A 35 10.23 -0.07 -0.94
CA SER A 35 10.60 0.25 0.45
C SER A 35 11.47 -0.83 1.13
N ASP A 36 12.41 -0.34 1.97
CA ASP A 36 13.44 -0.98 2.81
C ASP A 36 12.92 -2.07 3.80
N GLY A 37 11.87 -2.83 3.48
CA GLY A 37 11.33 -3.79 4.44
C GLY A 37 10.39 -4.88 3.96
N PHE A 38 9.52 -4.66 2.95
CA PHE A 38 8.43 -5.65 2.72
C PHE A 38 8.12 -6.09 1.28
N GLY A 39 8.79 -5.59 0.24
CA GLY A 39 8.83 -6.26 -1.08
C GLY A 39 7.46 -6.52 -1.74
N ALA A 40 7.17 -7.80 -2.05
CA ALA A 40 5.93 -8.19 -2.71
C ALA A 40 4.78 -8.40 -1.71
N GLU A 41 3.63 -7.78 -1.98
CA GLU A 41 2.43 -7.86 -1.15
C GLU A 41 1.29 -8.51 -1.94
N ALA A 42 0.52 -9.39 -1.30
CA ALA A 42 -0.78 -9.78 -1.81
C ALA A 42 -1.81 -8.72 -1.44
N ASN A 43 -2.63 -8.27 -2.39
CA ASN A 43 -3.65 -7.25 -2.14
C ASN A 43 -5.04 -7.70 -2.61
N TYR A 44 -6.06 -7.24 -1.90
CA TYR A 44 -7.47 -7.45 -2.23
C TYR A 44 -8.23 -6.15 -2.10
N GLN A 45 -8.99 -5.81 -3.13
CA GLN A 45 -9.84 -4.62 -3.19
C GLN A 45 -11.32 -5.01 -3.23
N ARG A 46 -12.14 -4.24 -2.51
CA ARG A 46 -13.60 -4.34 -2.52
C ARG A 46 -14.23 -2.97 -2.71
N ALA A 47 -15.02 -2.80 -3.77
CA ALA A 47 -15.83 -1.61 -3.98
C ALA A 47 -16.86 -1.44 -2.85
N VAL A 48 -17.02 -0.21 -2.39
CA VAL A 48 -17.92 0.20 -1.32
C VAL A 48 -18.76 1.41 -1.75
N GLY A 49 -20.07 1.32 -1.55
CA GLY A 49 -21.02 2.34 -1.97
C GLY A 49 -21.24 2.38 -3.49
N SER A 50 -21.79 3.50 -3.96
CA SER A 50 -22.14 3.72 -5.38
C SER A 50 -21.08 4.49 -6.18
N ASN A 51 -20.01 4.96 -5.53
CA ASN A 51 -19.08 5.94 -6.10
C ASN A 51 -17.71 5.34 -6.41
N ASN A 52 -17.62 4.03 -6.63
CA ASN A 52 -16.37 3.28 -6.89
C ASN A 52 -15.28 3.38 -5.81
N ASN A 53 -15.54 4.03 -4.68
CA ASN A 53 -14.65 3.98 -3.51
C ASN A 53 -14.41 2.53 -3.12
N ARG A 54 -13.25 2.24 -2.54
CA ARG A 54 -12.86 0.86 -2.24
C ARG A 54 -12.15 0.73 -0.91
N LEU A 55 -12.25 -0.47 -0.35
CA LEU A 55 -11.37 -0.94 0.71
C LEU A 55 -10.28 -1.79 0.06
N GLU A 56 -9.01 -1.51 0.37
CA GLU A 56 -7.88 -2.38 0.03
C GLU A 56 -7.31 -3.01 1.31
N PHE A 57 -7.02 -4.30 1.24
CA PHE A 57 -6.29 -5.03 2.27
C PHE A 57 -5.03 -5.61 1.64
N ALA A 58 -3.88 -5.31 2.21
CA ALA A 58 -2.59 -5.79 1.74
C ALA A 58 -1.87 -6.60 2.83
N LEU A 59 -1.33 -7.74 2.45
CA LEU A 59 -0.52 -8.62 3.28
C LEU A 59 0.87 -8.75 2.66
N GLY A 60 1.86 -8.19 3.34
CA GLY A 60 3.28 -8.40 3.05
C GLY A 60 3.85 -9.47 3.97
N ILE A 61 4.60 -10.41 3.41
CA ILE A 61 5.34 -11.43 4.17
C ILE A 61 6.77 -11.41 3.67
N ARG A 62 7.73 -11.38 4.60
CA ARG A 62 9.14 -11.50 4.30
C ARG A 62 9.74 -12.58 5.20
N ASP A 63 10.49 -13.47 4.58
CA ASP A 63 11.23 -14.52 5.25
C ASP A 63 12.68 -14.50 4.76
N ASN A 64 13.63 -14.42 5.69
CA ASN A 64 15.05 -14.40 5.40
C ASN A 64 15.82 -15.13 6.52
N LYS A 65 17.08 -15.48 6.28
CA LYS A 65 17.90 -16.33 7.16
C LYS A 65 18.05 -15.83 8.61
N ASN A 66 17.80 -14.53 8.85
CA ASN A 66 18.05 -13.87 10.12
C ASN A 66 16.78 -13.21 10.72
N TYR A 67 15.68 -13.12 9.96
CA TYR A 67 14.44 -12.54 10.46
C TYR A 67 13.24 -12.95 9.61
N SER A 68 12.09 -13.05 10.25
CA SER A 68 10.79 -13.18 9.61
C SER A 68 9.94 -11.96 9.95
N ALA A 69 9.12 -11.50 9.01
CA ALA A 69 8.25 -10.37 9.26
C ALA A 69 6.97 -10.45 8.45
N PHE A 70 5.88 -9.93 9.01
CA PHE A 70 4.64 -9.70 8.28
C PHE A 70 4.12 -8.29 8.50
N LYS A 71 3.36 -7.80 7.52
CA LYS A 71 2.67 -6.52 7.58
C LYS A 71 1.27 -6.67 7.02
N LEU A 72 0.28 -6.25 7.79
CA LEU A 72 -1.11 -6.15 7.37
C LEU A 72 -1.51 -4.68 7.29
N LEU A 73 -2.05 -4.27 6.16
CA LEU A 73 -2.51 -2.91 5.91
C LEU A 73 -3.96 -2.91 5.44
N GLY A 74 -4.77 -2.01 5.99
CA GLY A 74 -6.08 -1.64 5.46
C GLY A 74 -6.08 -0.20 4.95
N LEU A 75 -6.65 0.03 3.78
CA LEU A 75 -6.80 1.33 3.14
C LEU A 75 -8.26 1.56 2.76
N TYR A 76 -8.72 2.81 2.88
CA TYR A 76 -9.92 3.29 2.24
C TYR A 76 -9.53 4.23 1.13
N GLU A 77 -9.96 3.96 -0.10
CA GLU A 77 -9.54 4.71 -1.28
C GLU A 77 -10.74 5.38 -1.95
N TRP A 78 -10.67 6.70 -2.09
CA TRP A 78 -11.54 7.45 -2.98
C TRP A 78 -11.00 7.31 -4.40
N VAL A 79 -11.84 6.83 -5.31
CA VAL A 79 -11.47 6.56 -6.70
C VAL A 79 -12.20 7.54 -7.61
N PHE A 80 -11.43 8.17 -8.50
CA PHE A 80 -11.91 9.20 -9.40
C PHE A 80 -11.57 8.82 -10.84
N ASN A 81 -12.58 8.75 -11.69
CA ASN A 81 -12.40 8.47 -13.10
C ASN A 81 -11.85 9.71 -13.83
N ILE A 82 -10.83 9.52 -14.67
CA ILE A 82 -10.25 10.56 -15.51
C ILE A 82 -10.86 10.47 -16.91
N ASP A 83 -10.61 9.35 -17.58
CA ASP A 83 -11.16 9.03 -18.89
C ASP A 83 -11.07 7.53 -19.16
N GLY A 84 -12.11 6.95 -19.75
CA GLY A 84 -12.22 5.51 -20.01
C GLY A 84 -11.91 4.67 -18.77
N GLY A 85 -11.01 3.69 -18.91
CA GLY A 85 -10.54 2.84 -17.81
C GLY A 85 -9.49 3.47 -16.90
N PHE A 86 -9.05 4.71 -17.15
CA PHE A 86 -8.00 5.38 -16.37
C PHE A 86 -8.58 6.12 -15.16
N ASN A 87 -8.09 5.81 -13.97
CA ASN A 87 -8.53 6.41 -12.71
C ASN A 87 -7.35 6.92 -11.89
N TRP A 88 -7.60 7.86 -10.99
CA TRP A 88 -6.70 8.18 -9.89
C TRP A 88 -7.39 7.90 -8.57
N TYR A 89 -6.61 7.64 -7.54
CA TYR A 89 -7.14 7.35 -6.22
C TYR A 89 -6.25 7.94 -5.13
N VAL A 90 -6.88 8.24 -4.00
CA VAL A 90 -6.21 8.70 -2.80
C VAL A 90 -6.97 8.20 -1.58
N GLY A 91 -6.28 7.97 -0.46
CA GLY A 91 -6.91 7.35 0.69
C GLY A 91 -6.08 7.34 1.96
N PRO A 92 -6.71 7.33 3.14
CA PRO A 92 -6.06 6.98 4.39
C PRO A 92 -6.03 5.47 4.61
N GLY A 93 -5.14 5.03 5.48
CA GLY A 93 -5.08 3.66 5.97
C GLY A 93 -4.37 3.54 7.30
N ALA A 94 -4.34 2.32 7.80
CA ALA A 94 -3.62 1.94 8.99
C ALA A 94 -3.29 0.45 8.93
N GLY A 95 -2.25 0.05 9.64
CA GLY A 95 -1.83 -1.33 9.67
C GLY A 95 -1.11 -1.71 10.94
N ILE A 96 -0.78 -3.00 11.00
CA ILE A 96 0.03 -3.62 12.02
C ILE A 96 1.09 -4.48 11.35
N GLY A 97 2.22 -4.65 12.01
CA GLY A 97 3.24 -5.57 11.56
C GLY A 97 3.95 -6.21 12.73
N GLN A 98 4.62 -7.31 12.44
CA GLN A 98 5.49 -7.99 13.37
C GLN A 98 6.82 -8.29 12.69
N ILE A 99 7.90 -8.11 13.42
CA ILE A 99 9.25 -8.52 13.03
C ILE A 99 9.74 -9.46 14.13
N ASN A 100 10.19 -10.65 13.74
CA ASN A 100 10.86 -11.59 14.62
C ASN A 100 12.29 -11.78 14.12
N VAL A 101 13.27 -11.58 14.98
CA VAL A 101 14.70 -11.72 14.63
C VAL A 101 15.20 -13.06 15.14
N ASP A 102 15.64 -13.94 14.24
CA ASP A 102 16.19 -15.25 14.61
C ASP A 102 17.65 -15.09 15.06
N ASP A 103 17.90 -15.30 16.36
CA ASP A 103 19.24 -15.17 16.93
C ASP A 103 20.16 -16.34 16.50
N GLY A 104 21.14 -16.02 15.64
CA GLY A 104 22.08 -16.95 15.04
C GLY A 104 23.50 -16.86 15.62
N ARG A 105 23.67 -17.28 16.89
CA ARG A 105 24.94 -17.67 17.55
C ARG A 105 26.03 -16.60 17.71
N PHE A 106 26.01 -15.87 18.83
CA PHE A 106 27.25 -15.52 19.53
C PHE A 106 27.19 -15.84 21.04
N ASN A 107 28.12 -16.70 21.43
CA ASN A 107 28.31 -17.30 22.74
C ASN A 107 28.91 -16.27 23.73
N ASN A 108 28.14 -15.25 24.12
CA ASN A 108 28.42 -14.47 25.33
C ASN A 108 27.26 -13.54 25.72
N GLY A 109 26.25 -14.12 26.39
CA GLY A 109 25.42 -13.41 27.37
C GLY A 109 24.56 -12.24 26.88
N ARG A 110 23.26 -12.53 26.79
CA ARG A 110 22.12 -11.60 26.73
C ARG A 110 22.03 -10.77 25.45
N PHE A 111 21.37 -11.32 24.46
CA PHE A 111 20.52 -10.52 23.58
C PHE A 111 19.08 -10.91 23.92
N GLU A 112 18.28 -9.89 24.22
CA GLU A 112 16.84 -10.03 24.45
C GLU A 112 16.20 -10.44 23.11
N ASP A 113 15.17 -11.28 23.15
CA ASP A 113 14.37 -11.59 21.96
C ASP A 113 13.74 -10.27 21.47
N ASP A 114 14.37 -9.58 20.51
CA ASP A 114 13.90 -8.29 19.98
C ASP A 114 12.75 -8.51 18.97
N ASP A 115 11.71 -9.23 19.41
CA ASP A 115 10.45 -9.34 18.69
C ASP A 115 9.67 -8.03 18.85
N GLU A 116 9.30 -7.40 17.74
CA GLU A 116 8.54 -6.16 17.76
C GLU A 116 7.21 -6.34 17.04
N THR A 117 6.11 -5.98 17.73
CA THR A 117 4.83 -5.71 17.10
C THR A 117 4.59 -4.21 17.08
N PHE A 118 4.38 -3.66 15.89
CA PHE A 118 4.17 -2.23 15.70
C PHE A 118 2.83 -1.96 15.00
N ALA A 119 2.29 -0.78 15.27
CA ALA A 119 1.17 -0.22 14.52
C ALA A 119 1.67 0.98 13.69
N PHE A 120 0.98 1.27 12.60
CA PHE A 120 1.32 2.41 11.74
C PHE A 120 0.08 3.02 11.10
N LEU A 121 0.17 4.32 10.81
CA LEU A 121 -0.78 5.01 9.94
C LEU A 121 -0.21 5.05 8.52
N ALA A 122 -1.09 5.00 7.53
CA ALA A 122 -0.71 5.05 6.14
C ALA A 122 -1.57 6.04 5.36
N GLY A 123 -1.04 6.53 4.26
CA GLY A 123 -1.81 7.13 3.17
C GLY A 123 -1.49 6.41 1.88
N VAL A 124 -2.31 6.59 0.85
CA VAL A 124 -2.03 6.13 -0.51
C VAL A 124 -2.46 7.19 -1.51
N GLY A 125 -1.68 7.35 -2.55
CA GLY A 125 -2.03 8.15 -3.73
C GLY A 125 -1.48 7.48 -4.97
N GLY A 126 -2.32 7.27 -5.97
CA GLY A 126 -1.93 6.54 -7.16
C GLY A 126 -2.81 6.77 -8.38
N ILE A 127 -2.37 6.18 -9.48
CA ILE A 127 -3.09 6.11 -10.75
C ILE A 127 -3.24 4.65 -11.15
N GLU A 128 -4.28 4.35 -11.90
CA GLU A 128 -4.56 3.01 -12.38
C GLU A 128 -5.25 3.01 -13.73
N TYR A 129 -5.14 1.87 -14.40
CA TYR A 129 -5.87 1.59 -15.62
C TYR A 129 -6.56 0.23 -15.53
N SER A 130 -7.88 0.25 -15.67
CA SER A 130 -8.74 -0.92 -15.81
C SER A 130 -8.86 -1.25 -17.31
N PHE A 131 -8.44 -2.44 -17.71
CA PHE A 131 -8.51 -2.88 -19.10
C PHE A 131 -9.92 -3.38 -19.46
N ASP A 132 -10.16 -3.59 -20.77
CA ASP A 132 -11.40 -4.21 -21.28
C ASP A 132 -11.50 -5.71 -20.94
N PHE A 133 -10.40 -6.31 -20.50
CA PHE A 133 -10.32 -7.65 -19.92
C PHE A 133 -10.02 -7.51 -18.41
N PRO A 134 -10.22 -8.54 -17.57
CA PRO A 134 -10.28 -8.41 -16.10
C PRO A 134 -8.90 -8.21 -15.43
N LEU A 135 -8.14 -7.22 -15.89
CA LEU A 135 -6.86 -6.80 -15.36
C LEU A 135 -6.91 -5.31 -15.02
N LEU A 136 -6.35 -4.97 -13.87
CA LEU A 136 -6.11 -3.60 -13.42
C LEU A 136 -4.62 -3.47 -13.09
N LEU A 137 -3.99 -2.43 -13.64
CA LEU A 137 -2.62 -2.06 -13.29
C LEU A 137 -2.64 -0.74 -12.52
N SER A 138 -1.84 -0.64 -11.45
CA SER A 138 -1.70 0.61 -10.69
C SER A 138 -0.26 0.95 -10.38
N LEU A 139 -0.01 2.26 -10.27
CA LEU A 139 1.23 2.85 -9.74
C LEU A 139 0.83 3.77 -8.59
N ASP A 140 1.38 3.53 -7.41
CA ASP A 140 1.06 4.28 -6.20
C ASP A 140 2.27 4.65 -5.36
N VAL A 141 2.07 5.65 -4.52
CA VAL A 141 2.96 6.03 -3.43
C VAL A 141 2.19 5.90 -2.12
N ARG A 142 2.84 5.30 -1.12
CA ARG A 142 2.28 5.00 0.19
C ARG A 142 3.17 5.57 1.30
N PRO A 143 2.86 6.77 1.82
CA PRO A 143 3.46 7.23 3.07
C PRO A 143 3.00 6.38 4.25
N GLU A 144 3.94 5.93 5.06
CA GLU A 144 3.70 5.16 6.29
C GLU A 144 4.38 5.85 7.47
N LEU A 145 3.63 6.11 8.54
CA LEU A 145 4.15 6.65 9.80
C LEU A 145 4.03 5.56 10.87
N GLY A 146 5.16 5.01 11.27
CA GLY A 146 5.26 3.97 12.28
C GLY A 146 5.16 4.51 13.71
N PHE A 147 4.69 3.66 14.62
CA PHE A 147 4.67 3.90 16.06
C PHE A 147 5.32 2.75 16.83
N GLY A 148 6.37 2.17 16.26
CA GLY A 148 7.22 1.15 16.89
C GLY A 148 8.46 1.75 17.53
N ASP A 149 9.17 0.94 18.30
CA ASP A 149 10.49 1.24 18.85
C ASP A 149 11.57 1.22 17.74
N TYR A 150 11.42 0.40 16.69
CA TYR A 150 12.32 0.39 15.52
C TYR A 150 11.75 1.07 14.27
N ARG A 151 10.43 1.29 14.21
CA ARG A 151 9.75 2.06 13.14
C ARG A 151 9.07 3.28 13.72
N ASP A 152 9.84 4.34 13.97
CA ASP A 152 9.37 5.62 14.53
C ASP A 152 9.36 6.77 13.49
N ASP A 153 9.69 6.47 12.23
CA ASP A 153 9.87 7.44 11.16
C ASP A 153 8.81 7.36 10.05
N LEU A 154 8.85 8.36 9.16
CA LEU A 154 8.02 8.43 7.96
C LEU A 154 8.73 7.73 6.81
N ASP A 155 8.17 6.63 6.35
CA ASP A 155 8.62 5.90 5.17
C ASP A 155 7.74 6.24 3.95
N LEU A 156 8.32 6.19 2.76
CA LEU A 156 7.63 6.41 1.48
C LEU A 156 7.87 5.21 0.57
N ASP A 157 6.82 4.42 0.35
CA ASP A 157 6.90 3.26 -0.52
C ASP A 157 6.24 3.53 -1.87
N VAL A 158 6.99 3.35 -2.96
CA VAL A 158 6.46 3.42 -4.33
C VAL A 158 6.20 2.01 -4.82
N GLY A 159 5.00 1.75 -5.34
CA GLY A 159 4.59 0.40 -5.73
C GLY A 159 3.93 0.31 -7.10
N LEU A 160 4.19 -0.81 -7.77
CA LEU A 160 3.49 -1.24 -8.98
C LEU A 160 2.62 -2.45 -8.64
N SER A 161 1.34 -2.41 -9.05
CA SER A 161 0.41 -3.51 -8.80
C SER A 161 -0.21 -4.04 -10.08
N ALA A 162 -0.47 -5.35 -10.08
CA ALA A 162 -1.31 -6.01 -11.07
C ALA A 162 -2.41 -6.81 -10.36
N ARG A 163 -3.67 -6.54 -10.69
CA ARG A 163 -4.85 -7.12 -10.04
C ARG A 163 -5.82 -7.72 -11.05
N TYR A 164 -6.34 -8.90 -10.75
CA TYR A 164 -7.44 -9.55 -11.47
C TYR A 164 -8.79 -9.09 -10.92
N GLN A 165 -9.73 -8.73 -11.80
CA GLN A 165 -11.04 -8.17 -11.45
C GLN A 165 -12.19 -9.18 -11.62
N PHE A 166 -13.12 -9.26 -10.65
CA PHE A 166 -14.27 -10.20 -10.70
C PHE A 166 -15.48 -9.79 -9.84
#